data_AF-A0A5J4PAR7-F1
#
_entry.id   AF-A0A5J4PAR7-F1
#
_cell.length_a   1.000
_cell.length_b   1.000
_cell.length_c   1.000
_cell.angle_alpha   90.00
_cell.angle_beta   90.00
_cell.angle_gamma   90.00
#
_symmetry.space_group_name_H-M   'P 1'
#
loop_
_entity.id
_entity.type
_entity.pdbx_description
1 polymer ?
#
loop_
_entity_poly.entity_id
_entity_poly.type
_entity_poly.pdbx_seq_one_letter_code
_entity_poly.pdbx_strand_id
1 'polypeptide(L)' 'MNQEGYRISRKTLFSILRTNSLLVRKRKKYAVTTASRHWMKKHPNLIRGFDFESPNLLWVSDITYIKVKGEFAYLSL' A
#
# COMPACT_ATOMS: atom_id res chain seq x y z
N MET A 1 14.59 3.63 -32.60
CA MET A 1 15.73 2.90 -33.20
C MET A 1 16.92 3.10 -32.28
N ASN A 2 17.79 2.10 -32.10
CA ASN A 2 19.11 2.35 -31.52
C ASN A 2 20.03 3.01 -32.58
N GLN A 3 21.26 3.37 -32.22
CA GLN A 3 22.19 4.04 -33.14
C GLN A 3 22.54 3.20 -34.40
N GLU A 4 22.31 1.88 -34.36
CA GLU A 4 22.52 0.95 -35.47
C GLU A 4 21.23 0.67 -36.29
N GLY A 5 20.12 1.35 -36.01
CA GLY A 5 18.87 1.21 -36.79
C GLY A 5 17.91 0.11 -36.32
N TYR A 6 18.20 -0.62 -35.24
CA TYR A 6 17.31 -1.65 -34.72
C TYR A 6 16.07 -1.06 -34.04
N ARG A 7 14.90 -1.61 -34.38
CA ARG A 7 13.61 -1.23 -33.79
C ARG A 7 13.39 -1.96 -32.46
N ILE A 8 13.98 -1.44 -31.39
CA ILE A 8 13.86 -2.02 -30.04
C ILE A 8 12.52 -1.61 -29.41
N SER A 9 11.71 -2.59 -28.99
CA SER A 9 10.47 -2.35 -28.24
C SER A 9 10.76 -1.99 -26.79
N ARG A 10 9.83 -1.29 -26.12
CA ARG A 10 9.93 -0.99 -24.67
C ARG A 10 10.16 -2.27 -23.85
N LYS A 11 9.44 -3.35 -24.17
CA LYS A 11 9.58 -4.64 -23.47
C LYS A 11 10.98 -5.22 -23.61
N THR A 12 11.53 -5.20 -24.82
CA THR A 12 12.88 -5.67 -25.12
C THR A 12 13.93 -4.86 -24.37
N LEU A 13 13.82 -3.53 -24.37
CA LEU A 13 14.71 -2.65 -23.62
C LEU A 13 14.71 -2.98 -22.11
N PHE A 14 13.52 -3.08 -21.50
CA PHE A 14 13.43 -3.41 -20.07
C PHE A 14 13.93 -4.83 -19.75
N SER A 15 13.82 -5.77 -20.68
CA SER A 15 14.41 -7.10 -20.54
C SER A 15 15.94 -7.03 -20.50
N ILE A 16 16.56 -6.32 -21.44
CA ILE A 16 18.03 -6.13 -21.50
C ILE A 16 18.52 -5.46 -20.22
N LEU A 17 17.86 -4.38 -19.79
CA LEU A 17 18.22 -3.67 -18.56
C LEU A 17 18.08 -4.57 -17.32
N ARG A 18 17.08 -5.45 -17.28
CA ARG A 18 16.89 -6.41 -16.18
C ARG A 18 17.99 -7.45 -16.12
N THR A 19 18.33 -8.07 -17.25
CA THR A 19 19.37 -9.11 -17.32
C THR A 19 20.75 -8.56 -16.95
N ASN A 20 21.02 -7.30 -17.30
CA ASN A 20 22.29 -6.63 -16.98
C ASN A 20 22.27 -5.91 -15.62
N SER A 21 21.24 -6.08 -14.79
CA SER A 21 21.11 -5.40 -13.49
C SER A 21 21.21 -3.86 -13.55
N LEU A 22 20.77 -3.26 -14.66
CA LEU A 22 20.77 -1.81 -14.92
C LEU A 22 19.44 -1.12 -14.57
N LEU A 23 18.46 -1.87 -14.02
CA LEU A 23 17.20 -1.27 -13.56
C LEU A 23 17.40 -0.51 -12.24
N VAL A 24 16.91 0.73 -12.20
CA VAL A 24 16.85 1.51 -10.96
C VAL A 24 16.03 0.75 -9.91
N ARG A 25 16.66 0.46 -8.77
CA ARG A 25 15.98 -0.16 -7.62
C ARG A 25 14.95 0.82 -7.05
N LYS A 26 13.67 0.47 -7.15
CA LYS A 26 12.61 1.19 -6.43
C LYS A 26 12.67 0.80 -4.96
N ARG A 27 13.07 1.73 -4.09
CA ARG A 27 12.93 1.56 -2.64
C ARG A 27 11.44 1.57 -2.31
N LYS A 28 10.90 0.47 -1.80
CA LYS A 28 9.54 0.48 -1.25
C LYS A 28 9.54 1.43 -0.05
N LYS A 29 8.76 2.51 -0.15
CA LYS A 29 8.44 3.35 1.01
C LYS A 29 7.17 2.79 1.62
N TYR A 30 7.27 2.30 2.85
CA TYR A 30 6.10 1.95 3.65
C TYR A 30 5.83 3.11 4.60
N ALA A 31 4.60 3.60 4.61
CA ALA A 31 4.14 4.50 5.66
C ALA A 31 3.68 3.65 6.84
N VAL A 32 4.29 3.83 8.00
CA VAL A 32 3.78 3.26 9.25
C VAL A 32 2.74 4.23 9.78
N THR A 33 1.47 3.93 9.56
CA THR A 33 0.34 4.80 9.95
C THR A 33 -0.13 4.56 11.39
N THR A 34 0.21 3.41 11.98
CA THR A 34 -0.28 3.01 13.31
C THR A 34 0.84 3.00 14.36
N ALA A 35 0.72 3.86 15.37
CA ALA A 35 1.64 3.92 16.51
C ALA A 35 1.35 2.80 17.54
N SER A 36 1.52 1.53 17.16
CA SER A 36 1.16 0.37 18.01
C SER A 36 1.93 0.27 19.34
N ARG A 37 3.02 1.03 19.49
CA ARG A 37 3.85 1.12 20.70
C ARG A 37 3.54 2.36 21.56
N HIS A 38 2.28 2.80 21.59
CA HIS A 38 1.84 3.86 22.51
C HIS A 38 1.53 3.31 23.92
N TRP A 39 1.53 4.20 24.91
CA TRP A 39 1.21 3.91 26.31
C TRP A 39 -0.29 3.81 26.59
N MET A 40 -1.13 4.31 25.67
CA MET A 40 -2.59 4.30 25.85
C MET A 40 -3.16 2.88 25.88
N LYS A 41 -4.30 2.71 26.56
CA LYS A 41 -5.05 1.45 26.64
C LYS A 41 -5.40 0.94 25.24
N LYS A 42 -5.16 -0.35 25.01
CA LYS A 42 -5.54 -1.04 23.78
C LYS A 42 -6.81 -1.83 24.06
N HIS A 43 -7.83 -1.64 23.24
CA HIS A 43 -9.04 -2.44 23.32
C HIS A 43 -8.78 -3.83 22.75
N PRO A 44 -9.23 -4.90 23.42
CA PRO A 44 -9.07 -6.25 22.91
C PRO A 44 -9.86 -6.41 21.60
N ASN A 45 -9.33 -7.21 20.69
CA ASN A 45 -10.06 -7.59 19.49
C ASN A 45 -11.19 -8.57 19.88
N LEU A 46 -12.42 -8.06 19.94
CA LEU A 46 -13.60 -8.80 20.39
C LEU A 46 -14.05 -9.88 19.41
N ILE A 47 -13.66 -9.80 18.14
CA ILE A 47 -14.08 -10.76 17.09
C ILE A 47 -13.14 -11.97 16.98
N ARG A 48 -12.11 -12.06 17.83
CA ARG A 48 -11.17 -13.19 17.77
C ARG A 48 -11.87 -14.49 18.22
N GLY A 49 -11.84 -15.51 17.36
CA GLY A 49 -12.46 -16.80 17.64
C GLY A 49 -13.95 -16.88 17.32
N PHE A 50 -14.49 -15.87 16.63
CA PHE A 50 -15.83 -15.94 16.07
C PHE A 50 -15.80 -16.53 14.66
N ASP A 51 -16.67 -17.51 14.43
CA ASP A 51 -17.07 -17.96 13.10
C ASP A 51 -18.45 -17.34 12.79
N PHE A 52 -18.56 -16.66 11.66
CA PHE A 52 -19.80 -15.99 11.27
C PHE A 52 -20.63 -16.90 10.36
N GLU A 53 -21.79 -17.33 10.83
CA GLU A 53 -22.70 -18.23 10.11
C GLU A 53 -23.52 -17.53 9.03
N SER A 54 -23.58 -16.19 9.05
CA SER A 54 -24.36 -15.41 8.08
C SER A 54 -23.80 -14.00 7.84
N PRO A 55 -24.17 -13.35 6.71
CA PRO A 55 -23.82 -11.95 6.45
C PRO A 55 -24.45 -10.99 7.47
N ASN A 56 -23.89 -9.77 7.56
CA ASN A 56 -24.38 -8.66 8.41
C ASN A 56 -24.25 -8.87 9.94
N LEU A 57 -23.44 -9.82 10.39
CA LEU A 57 -23.16 -10.08 11.81
C LEU A 57 -21.99 -9.26 12.40
N LEU A 58 -21.17 -8.65 11.54
CA LEU A 58 -20.05 -7.82 11.93
C LEU A 58 -20.05 -6.52 11.12
N TRP A 59 -20.02 -5.40 11.82
CA TRP A 59 -19.80 -4.08 11.25
C TRP A 59 -18.38 -3.63 11.56
N VAL A 60 -17.65 -3.25 10.51
CA VAL A 60 -16.29 -2.71 10.62
C VAL A 60 -16.30 -1.31 10.03
N SER A 61 -15.69 -0.37 10.74
CA SER A 61 -15.44 0.99 10.27
C SER A 61 -13.93 1.22 10.25
N ASP A 62 -13.47 2.00 9.28
CA ASP A 62 -12.09 2.48 9.20
C ASP A 62 -12.08 4.01 9.20
N ILE A 63 -10.99 4.59 9.73
CA ILE A 63 -10.82 6.04 9.78
C ILE A 63 -9.74 6.42 8.76
N THR A 64 -10.14 7.24 7.79
CA THR A 64 -9.25 7.74 6.74
C THR A 64 -8.91 9.21 6.96
N TYR A 65 -7.63 9.56 6.81
CA TYR A 65 -7.16 10.94 6.83
C TYR A 65 -7.18 11.50 5.41
N ILE A 66 -7.97 12.55 5.19
CA ILE A 66 -8.09 13.23 3.89
C ILE A 66 -7.37 14.57 3.98
N LYS A 67 -6.45 14.84 3.04
CA LYS A 67 -5.73 16.11 2.99
C LYS A 67 -6.65 17.22 2.47
N VAL A 68 -6.78 18.32 3.22
CA VAL A 68 -7.61 19.48 2.87
C VAL A 68 -6.83 20.77 3.12
N LYS A 69 -6.60 21.58 2.08
CA LYS A 69 -6.01 22.95 2.14
C LYS A 69 -4.94 23.17 3.24
N GLY A 70 -3.89 22.35 3.24
CA GLY A 70 -2.76 22.47 4.17
C GLY A 70 -2.89 21.64 5.45
N GLU A 71 -4.08 21.14 5.74
CA GLU A 71 -4.44 20.37 6.93
C GLU A 71 -4.93 18.95 6.57
N PHE A 72 -5.38 18.20 7.57
CA PHE A 72 -6.05 16.91 7.42
C PHE A 72 -7.44 16.92 8.08
N ALA A 73 -8.42 16.34 7.39
CA ALA A 73 -9.73 16.00 7.92
C ALA A 73 -9.81 14.49 8.18
N TYR A 74 -10.64 14.08 9.15
CA TYR A 74 -10.90 12.68 9.46
C TYR A 74 -12.25 12.28 8.85
N LEU A 75 -12.27 11.19 8.09
CA LEU A 75 -13.47 10.57 7.57
C LEU A 75 -13.64 9.18 8.19
N SER A 76 -14.82 8.91 8.74
CA SER A 76 -15.24 7.60 9.25
C SER A 76 -16.56 7.24 8.56
N LEU A 77 -16.70 5.98 8.15
CA LEU A 77 -17.91 5.43 7.52
C LEU A 77 -18.58 4.37 8.40
#